data_AF-A0A6M3J141-F1
#
_entry.id   AF-A0A6M3J141-F1
#
_cell.length_a   1.000
_cell.length_b   1.000
_cell.length_c   1.000
_cell.angle_alpha   90.00
_cell.angle_beta   90.00
_cell.angle_gamma   90.00
#
_symmetry.space_group_name_H-M   'P 1'
#
loop_
_entity.id
_entity.type
_entity.pdbx_description
1 polymer ?
#
loop_
_entity_poly.entity_id
_entity_poly.type
_entity_poly.pdbx_seq_one_letter_code
_entity_poly.pdbx_strand_id
1 'polypeptide(L)'
;MEEVRDAALLRLRAMYGQVEHLHEDIASECCLRALRNPRAVNKSWVSCVATNAIIDELRRHARFLDRQQAVHEHWSRGHPRNPLEALVEVETRASQREFLASLADGHPSFAAILDYWLTDPDATQKGVAQAIGMNYNTLKTHLHRARQRAQMGVEVERG
;
A
#
# COMPACT_ATOMS: atom_id res chain seq x y z
N MET A 1 33.35 14.19 -13.28
CA MET A 1 32.33 13.10 -13.38
C MET A 1 31.93 12.60 -12.00
N GLU A 2 32.91 12.27 -11.15
CA GLU A 2 32.68 11.89 -9.75
C GLU A 2 31.85 12.94 -8.96
N GLU A 3 32.18 14.23 -9.11
CA GLU A 3 31.39 15.32 -8.50
C GLU A 3 29.90 15.36 -8.93
N VAL A 4 29.59 14.97 -10.17
CA VAL A 4 28.21 14.95 -10.69
C VAL A 4 27.46 13.75 -10.11
N ARG A 5 28.13 12.60 -10.02
CA ARG A 5 27.60 11.39 -9.38
C ARG A 5 27.31 11.63 -7.90
N ASP A 6 28.25 12.22 -7.17
CA ASP A 6 28.12 12.49 -5.74
C ASP A 6 27.01 13.51 -5.45
N ALA A 7 26.91 14.56 -6.28
CA ALA A 7 25.83 15.53 -6.19
C ALA A 7 24.46 14.90 -6.45
N ALA A 8 24.35 13.99 -7.42
CA ALA A 8 23.12 13.26 -7.69
C ALA A 8 22.75 12.33 -6.52
N LEU A 9 23.70 11.51 -6.04
CA LEU A 9 23.49 10.57 -4.94
C LEU A 9 23.09 11.28 -3.64
N LEU A 10 23.75 12.37 -3.28
CA LEU A 10 23.43 13.16 -2.09
C LEU A 10 21.99 13.70 -2.15
N ARG A 11 21.56 14.18 -3.32
CA ARG A 11 20.21 14.71 -3.53
C ARG A 11 19.15 13.62 -3.48
N LEU A 12 19.42 12.48 -4.12
CA LEU A 12 18.55 11.31 -4.16
C LEU A 12 18.29 10.77 -2.74
N ARG A 13 19.37 10.58 -1.98
CA ARG A 13 19.30 10.15 -0.58
C ARG A 13 18.50 11.12 0.30
N ALA A 14 18.65 12.43 0.09
CA ALA A 14 17.93 13.45 0.84
C ALA A 14 16.43 13.51 0.52
N MET A 15 16.01 13.17 -0.70
CA MET A 15 14.61 13.25 -1.12
C MET A 15 13.81 11.95 -0.95
N TYR A 16 14.44 10.76 -1.06
CA TYR A 16 13.71 9.51 -1.27
C TYR A 16 14.05 8.36 -0.30
N GLY A 17 15.01 8.51 0.60
CA GLY A 17 15.30 7.47 1.61
C GLY A 17 15.83 6.15 1.02
N GLN A 18 15.74 5.05 1.79
CA GLN A 18 16.60 3.84 1.75
C GLN A 18 16.63 2.95 0.48
N VAL A 19 16.23 3.39 -0.71
CA VAL A 19 16.34 2.54 -1.92
C VAL A 19 17.70 2.73 -2.58
N GLU A 20 18.73 2.11 -1.99
CA GLU A 20 20.14 2.33 -2.37
C GLU A 20 20.43 1.99 -3.85
N HIS A 21 19.87 0.90 -4.38
CA HIS A 21 20.07 0.48 -5.77
C HIS A 21 19.46 1.46 -6.79
N LEU A 22 18.31 2.06 -6.47
CA LEU A 22 17.67 3.04 -7.34
C LEU A 22 18.50 4.31 -7.48
N HIS A 23 19.26 4.65 -6.43
CA HIS A 23 20.11 5.85 -6.45
C HIS A 23 21.30 5.70 -7.39
N GLU A 24 21.89 4.51 -7.45
CA GLU A 24 23.05 4.25 -8.30
C GLU A 24 22.70 4.26 -9.79
N ASP A 25 21.54 3.71 -10.16
CA ASP A 25 21.04 3.71 -11.54
C ASP A 25 20.76 5.14 -12.02
N ILE A 26 20.11 5.95 -11.18
CA ILE A 26 19.78 7.33 -11.53
C ILE A 26 21.04 8.20 -11.56
N ALA A 27 22.00 7.99 -10.66
CA ALA A 27 23.28 8.68 -10.69
C ALA A 27 24.10 8.33 -11.94
N SER A 28 24.05 7.07 -12.38
CA SER A 28 24.69 6.60 -13.61
C SER A 28 24.04 7.22 -14.85
N GLU A 29 22.71 7.28 -14.91
CA GLU A 29 21.97 7.96 -15.98
C GLU A 29 22.29 9.47 -16.03
N CYS A 30 22.40 10.13 -14.87
CA CYS A 30 22.84 11.52 -14.80
C CYS A 30 24.24 11.71 -15.40
N CYS A 31 25.17 10.80 -15.10
CA CYS A 31 26.52 10.81 -15.67
C CYS A 31 26.50 10.60 -17.19
N LEU A 32 25.72 9.64 -17.69
CA LEU A 32 25.60 9.38 -19.13
C LEU A 32 25.04 10.59 -19.89
N ARG A 33 24.04 11.27 -19.33
CA ARG A 33 23.49 12.50 -19.92
C ARG A 33 24.48 13.66 -19.85
N ALA A 34 25.26 13.76 -18.78
CA ALA A 34 26.30 14.79 -18.64
C ALA A 34 27.40 14.62 -19.69
N LEU A 35 27.80 13.37 -19.98
CA LEU A 35 28.76 13.05 -21.03
C LEU A 35 28.25 13.44 -22.43
N ARG A 36 26.94 13.30 -22.68
CA ARG A 36 26.32 13.69 -23.96
C ARG A 36 26.19 15.20 -24.13
N ASN A 37 26.18 15.97 -23.05
CA ASN A 37 25.98 17.43 -23.09
C ASN A 37 26.86 18.18 -22.07
N PRO A 38 28.19 18.14 -22.20
CA PRO A 38 29.12 18.62 -21.18
C PRO A 38 29.04 20.14 -20.94
N ARG A 39 28.59 20.92 -21.93
CA ARG A 39 28.47 22.39 -21.82
C ARG A 39 27.30 22.86 -20.96
N ALA A 40 26.33 21.99 -20.69
CA ALA A 40 25.11 22.33 -19.93
C ALA A 40 25.16 21.86 -18.46
N VAL A 41 26.25 21.21 -18.05
CA VAL A 41 26.34 20.55 -16.74
C VAL A 41 26.61 21.58 -15.65
N ASN A 42 25.55 21.94 -14.93
CA ASN A 42 25.63 22.70 -13.68
C ASN A 42 24.74 22.04 -12.62
N LYS A 43 24.85 22.47 -11.35
CA LYS A 43 24.10 21.87 -10.23
C LYS A 43 22.57 21.87 -10.43
N SER A 44 22.03 22.91 -11.06
CA SER A 44 20.60 23.01 -11.37
C SER A 44 20.18 22.00 -12.44
N TRP A 45 21.00 21.84 -13.47
CA TRP A 45 20.79 20.85 -14.54
C TRP A 45 20.83 19.42 -13.99
N VAL A 46 21.83 19.08 -13.18
CA VAL A 46 21.92 17.75 -12.53
C VAL A 46 20.68 17.49 -11.67
N SER A 47 20.23 18.50 -10.93
CA SER A 47 19.01 18.40 -10.12
C SER A 47 17.77 18.12 -10.97
N CYS A 48 17.58 18.85 -12.08
CA CYS A 48 16.44 18.62 -12.98
C CYS A 48 16.48 17.22 -13.61
N VAL A 49 17.65 16.76 -14.04
CA VAL A 49 17.80 15.44 -14.65
C VAL A 49 17.50 14.34 -13.64
N ALA A 50 18.04 14.43 -12.42
CA ALA A 50 17.76 13.48 -11.35
C ALA A 50 16.26 13.45 -11.01
N THR A 51 15.63 14.61 -10.80
CA THR A 51 14.19 14.69 -10.50
C THR A 51 13.33 14.07 -11.61
N ASN A 52 13.62 14.36 -12.87
CA ASN A 52 12.87 13.80 -13.99
C ASN A 52 13.05 12.27 -14.10
N ALA A 53 14.27 11.77 -13.92
CA ALA A 53 14.55 10.34 -13.93
C ALA A 53 13.78 9.60 -12.82
N ILE A 54 13.68 10.19 -11.63
CA ILE A 54 12.89 9.62 -10.53
C ILE A 54 11.40 9.62 -10.86
N ILE A 55 10.86 10.73 -11.37
CA ILE A 55 9.45 10.83 -11.75
C ILE A 55 9.11 9.76 -12.81
N ASP A 56 10.00 9.56 -13.78
CA ASP A 56 9.82 8.55 -14.82
C ASP A 56 9.89 7.13 -14.24
N GLU A 57 10.76 6.88 -13.27
CA GLU A 57 10.80 5.61 -12.55
C GLU A 57 9.54 5.37 -11.73
N LEU A 58 9.09 6.35 -10.95
CA LEU A 58 7.86 6.26 -10.18
C LEU A 58 6.64 6.01 -11.08
N ARG A 59 6.59 6.66 -12.26
CA ARG A 59 5.56 6.41 -13.27
C ARG A 59 5.67 5.03 -13.91
N ARG A 60 6.87 4.49 -14.09
CA ARG A 60 7.07 3.12 -14.57
C ARG A 60 6.64 2.11 -13.52
N HIS A 61 6.99 2.34 -12.27
CA HIS A 61 6.64 1.48 -11.15
C HIS A 61 5.13 1.48 -10.89
N ALA A 62 4.46 2.65 -10.90
CA ALA A 62 3.01 2.74 -10.81
C ALA A 62 2.32 1.96 -11.95
N ARG A 63 2.79 2.13 -13.20
CA ARG A 63 2.28 1.36 -14.36
C ARG A 63 2.61 -0.13 -14.31
N PHE A 64 3.63 -0.53 -13.56
CA PHE A 64 3.98 -1.94 -13.34
C PHE A 64 3.07 -2.56 -12.28
N LEU A 65 2.81 -1.84 -11.19
CA LEU A 65 1.87 -2.25 -10.16
C LEU A 65 0.45 -2.39 -10.71
N ASP A 66 -0.03 -1.42 -11.51
CA ASP A 66 -1.33 -1.52 -12.19
C ASP A 66 -1.41 -2.75 -13.10
N ARG A 67 -0.32 -3.06 -13.82
CA ARG A 67 -0.26 -4.24 -14.68
C ARG A 67 -0.18 -5.54 -13.89
N GLN A 68 0.57 -5.59 -12.80
CA GLN A 68 0.60 -6.75 -11.92
C GLN A 68 -0.75 -7.00 -11.27
N GLN A 69 -1.46 -5.93 -10.88
CA GLN A 69 -2.82 -6.03 -10.35
C GLN A 69 -3.79 -6.55 -11.42
N ALA A 70 -3.73 -6.02 -12.65
CA ALA A 70 -4.54 -6.51 -13.76
C ALA A 70 -4.24 -7.98 -14.13
N VAL A 71 -2.97 -8.39 -14.08
CA VAL A 71 -2.58 -9.79 -14.30
C VAL A 71 -3.06 -10.66 -13.14
N HIS A 72 -2.89 -10.25 -11.89
CA HIS A 72 -3.39 -10.99 -10.74
C HIS A 72 -4.92 -11.16 -10.80
N GLU A 73 -5.66 -10.10 -11.11
CA GLU A 73 -7.12 -10.16 -11.29
C GLU A 73 -7.55 -11.06 -12.46
N HIS A 74 -6.75 -11.13 -13.54
CA HIS A 74 -7.03 -12.01 -14.67
C HIS A 74 -6.81 -13.49 -14.33
N TRP A 75 -5.73 -13.82 -13.61
CA TRP A 75 -5.42 -15.18 -13.20
C TRP A 75 -6.33 -15.69 -12.07
N SER A 76 -6.77 -14.80 -11.18
CA SER A 76 -7.68 -15.13 -10.08
C SER A 76 -9.12 -15.46 -10.52
N ARG A 77 -9.52 -15.12 -11.76
CA ARG A 77 -10.88 -15.37 -12.28
C ARG A 77 -11.05 -16.73 -12.99
N GLY A 78 -9.97 -17.47 -13.26
CA GLY A 78 -10.01 -18.64 -14.14
C GLY A 78 -9.48 -19.96 -13.57
N HIS A 79 -8.75 -19.94 -12.45
CA HIS A 79 -8.26 -21.18 -11.84
C HIS A 79 -9.27 -21.73 -10.83
N PRO A 80 -9.54 -23.05 -10.83
CA PRO A 80 -10.21 -23.67 -9.69
C PRO A 80 -9.36 -23.37 -8.45
N ARG A 81 -9.93 -22.61 -7.50
CA ARG A 81 -9.29 -22.32 -6.21
C ARG A 81 -8.74 -23.63 -5.67
N ASN A 82 -7.49 -23.60 -5.22
CA ASN A 82 -6.89 -24.74 -4.57
C ASN A 82 -7.85 -25.21 -3.46
N PRO A 83 -8.22 -26.51 -3.39
CA PRO A 83 -9.15 -27.00 -2.37
C PRO A 83 -8.75 -26.60 -0.94
N LEU A 84 -7.45 -26.49 -0.67
CA LEU A 84 -6.93 -25.99 0.60
C LEU A 84 -7.23 -24.50 0.82
N GLU A 85 -7.12 -23.66 -0.20
CA GLU A 85 -7.49 -22.23 -0.09
C GLU A 85 -8.99 -22.07 0.12
N ALA A 86 -9.81 -22.86 -0.57
CA ALA A 86 -11.26 -22.87 -0.37
C ALA A 86 -11.64 -23.29 1.07
N LEU A 87 -10.96 -24.31 1.62
CA LEU A 87 -11.17 -24.74 3.01
C LEU A 87 -10.76 -23.63 3.99
N VAL A 88 -9.58 -23.03 3.82
CA VAL A 88 -9.10 -21.92 4.67
C VAL A 88 -10.07 -20.73 4.61
N GLU A 89 -10.61 -20.40 3.45
CA GLU A 89 -11.62 -19.33 3.34
C GLU A 89 -12.91 -19.65 4.09
N VAL A 90 -13.37 -20.90 4.04
CA VAL A 90 -14.58 -21.35 4.77
C VAL A 90 -14.35 -21.26 6.28
N GLU A 91 -13.22 -21.78 6.76
CA GLU A 91 -12.83 -21.72 8.17
C GLU A 91 -12.66 -20.27 8.64
N THR A 92 -11.94 -19.45 7.87
CA THR A 92 -11.73 -18.04 8.17
C THR A 92 -13.06 -17.28 8.25
N ARG A 93 -14.00 -17.54 7.33
CA ARG A 93 -15.34 -16.93 7.36
C ARG A 93 -16.20 -17.43 8.52
N ALA A 94 -15.98 -18.64 9.01
CA ALA A 94 -16.68 -19.16 10.18
C ALA A 94 -16.17 -18.45 11.45
N SER A 95 -14.86 -18.40 11.65
CA SER A 95 -14.23 -17.68 12.77
C SER A 95 -14.56 -16.18 12.77
N GLN A 96 -14.56 -15.54 11.60
CA GLN A 96 -14.98 -14.14 11.47
C GLN A 96 -16.43 -13.92 11.94
N ARG A 97 -17.35 -14.82 11.58
CA ARG A 97 -18.76 -14.73 11.99
C ARG A 97 -18.94 -14.94 13.48
N GLU A 98 -18.24 -15.90 14.07
CA GLU A 98 -18.26 -16.16 15.51
C GLU A 98 -17.71 -14.96 16.29
N PHE A 99 -16.59 -14.40 15.84
CA PHE A 99 -16.03 -13.18 16.42
C PHE A 99 -17.00 -12.00 16.32
N LEU A 100 -17.60 -11.76 15.16
CA LEU A 100 -18.59 -10.68 14.97
C LEU A 100 -19.80 -10.87 15.89
N ALA A 101 -20.26 -12.11 16.09
CA ALA A 101 -21.36 -12.41 17.01
C ALA A 101 -20.98 -12.09 18.47
N SER A 102 -19.82 -12.56 18.93
CA SER A 102 -19.31 -12.25 20.28
C SER A 102 -19.17 -10.75 20.51
N LEU A 103 -18.79 -10.02 19.46
CA LEU A 103 -18.60 -8.58 19.51
C LEU A 103 -19.92 -7.83 19.43
N ALA A 104 -20.94 -8.40 18.78
CA ALA A 104 -22.28 -7.84 18.74
C ALA A 104 -22.95 -7.84 20.12
N ASP A 105 -22.68 -8.86 20.94
CA ASP A 105 -23.23 -8.96 22.30
C ASP A 105 -22.71 -7.87 23.24
N GLY A 106 -21.42 -7.51 23.15
CA GLY A 106 -20.83 -6.46 23.98
C GLY A 106 -20.86 -5.07 23.34
N HIS A 107 -20.68 -5.00 22.02
CA HIS A 107 -20.38 -3.78 21.27
C HIS A 107 -20.99 -3.82 19.85
N PRO A 108 -22.32 -3.75 19.74
CA PRO A 108 -23.04 -3.94 18.47
C PRO A 108 -22.62 -2.96 17.37
N SER A 109 -22.26 -1.73 17.74
CA SER A 109 -21.77 -0.73 16.77
C SER A 109 -20.43 -1.11 16.14
N PHE A 110 -19.55 -1.82 16.84
CA PHE A 110 -18.27 -2.24 16.31
C PHE A 110 -18.43 -3.45 15.40
N ALA A 111 -19.33 -4.39 15.76
CA ALA A 111 -19.67 -5.53 14.92
C ALA A 111 -20.26 -5.06 13.59
N ALA A 112 -21.20 -4.11 13.60
CA ALA A 112 -21.77 -3.53 12.39
C ALA A 112 -20.73 -2.83 11.50
N ILE A 113 -19.77 -2.11 12.08
CA ILE A 113 -18.68 -1.47 11.32
C ILE A 113 -17.80 -2.52 10.63
N LEU A 114 -17.41 -3.57 11.36
CA LEU A 114 -16.54 -4.61 10.81
C LEU A 114 -17.26 -5.46 9.76
N ASP A 115 -18.53 -5.82 10.00
CA ASP A 115 -19.35 -6.57 9.06
C ASP A 115 -19.55 -5.83 7.73
N TYR A 116 -19.87 -4.53 7.80
CA TYR A 116 -19.98 -3.69 6.61
C TYR A 116 -18.63 -3.63 5.86
N TRP A 117 -17.53 -3.46 6.58
CA TRP A 117 -16.18 -3.40 5.98
C TRP A 117 -15.75 -4.72 5.31
N LEU A 118 -16.22 -5.86 5.82
CA LEU A 118 -15.92 -7.18 5.26
C LEU A 118 -16.80 -7.54 4.07
N THR A 119 -18.01 -6.96 3.98
CA THR A 119 -19.00 -7.30 2.96
C THR A 119 -18.88 -6.44 1.70
N ASP A 120 -18.42 -5.19 1.82
CA ASP A 120 -18.29 -4.22 0.72
C ASP A 120 -16.81 -3.86 0.48
N PRO A 121 -16.14 -4.42 -0.55
CA PRO A 121 -14.73 -4.16 -0.85
C PRO A 121 -14.44 -2.70 -1.24
N ASP A 122 -15.45 -1.99 -1.75
CA ASP A 122 -15.33 -0.60 -2.22
C ASP A 122 -15.77 0.40 -1.13
N ALA A 123 -16.06 -0.10 0.07
CA ALA A 123 -16.50 0.71 1.20
C ALA A 123 -15.44 1.75 1.59
N THR A 124 -15.75 3.02 1.35
CA THR A 124 -14.97 4.12 1.93
C THR A 124 -15.37 4.36 3.38
N GLN A 125 -14.43 4.74 4.25
CA GLN A 125 -14.76 5.07 5.65
C GLN A 125 -15.86 6.14 5.76
N LYS A 126 -15.94 7.10 4.83
CA LYS A 126 -17.04 8.07 4.80
C LYS A 126 -18.38 7.41 4.46
N GLY A 127 -18.40 6.49 3.49
CA GLY A 127 -19.58 5.70 3.14
C GLY A 127 -20.08 4.86 4.31
N VAL A 128 -19.18 4.18 5.02
CA VAL A 128 -19.52 3.41 6.23
C VAL A 128 -20.10 4.32 7.32
N ALA A 129 -19.49 5.48 7.56
CA ALA A 129 -19.98 6.43 8.57
C ALA A 129 -21.40 6.88 8.24
N GLN A 130 -21.68 7.18 6.97
CA GLN A 130 -23.00 7.58 6.51
C GLN A 130 -24.02 6.44 6.60
N ALA A 131 -23.65 5.23 6.17
CA ALA A 131 -24.52 4.06 6.17
C ALA A 131 -24.97 3.68 7.59
N ILE A 132 -24.08 3.79 8.57
CA ILE A 132 -24.37 3.48 9.98
C ILE A 132 -24.94 4.70 10.73
N GLY A 133 -25.04 5.87 10.08
CA GLY A 133 -25.60 7.08 10.69
C GLY A 133 -24.72 7.68 11.79
N MET A 134 -23.39 7.54 11.69
CA MET A 134 -22.44 8.07 12.66
C MET A 134 -21.53 9.16 12.08
N ASN A 135 -21.03 10.03 12.96
CA ASN A 135 -19.99 10.98 12.57
C ASN A 135 -18.71 10.23 12.15
N TYR A 136 -18.10 10.66 11.05
CA TYR A 136 -16.84 10.15 10.54
C TYR A 136 -15.71 10.07 11.59
N ASN A 137 -15.60 11.06 12.48
CA ASN A 137 -14.59 11.03 13.53
C ASN A 137 -14.89 9.95 14.58
N THR A 138 -16.16 9.74 14.92
CA THR A 138 -16.59 8.65 15.82
C THR A 138 -16.32 7.29 15.20
N LEU A 139 -16.58 7.15 13.88
CA LEU A 139 -16.27 5.92 13.14
C LEU A 139 -14.78 5.58 13.26
N LYS A 140 -13.88 6.54 13.07
CA LYS A 140 -12.43 6.27 13.17
C LYS A 140 -12.04 5.71 14.54
N THR A 141 -12.56 6.30 15.61
CA THR A 141 -12.31 5.80 16.97
C THR A 141 -12.88 4.41 17.18
N HIS A 142 -14.11 4.17 16.71
CA HIS A 142 -14.75 2.86 16.83
C HIS A 142 -14.02 1.78 16.02
N LEU A 143 -13.64 2.09 14.78
CA LEU A 143 -12.88 1.20 13.91
C LEU A 143 -11.51 0.86 14.51
N HIS A 144 -10.81 1.84 15.07
CA HIS A 144 -9.54 1.58 15.76
C HIS A 144 -9.72 0.62 16.95
N ARG A 145 -10.71 0.87 17.80
CA ARG A 145 -11.02 0.00 18.96
C ARG A 145 -11.50 -1.39 18.54
N ALA A 146 -12.31 -1.48 17.48
CA ALA A 146 -12.77 -2.74 16.92
C ALA A 146 -11.60 -3.57 16.38
N ARG A 147 -10.64 -2.94 15.68
CA ARG A 147 -9.41 -3.59 15.22
C ARG A 147 -8.51 -4.07 16.36
N GLN A 148 -8.34 -3.25 17.41
CA GLN A 148 -7.58 -3.67 18.60
C GLN A 148 -8.19 -4.91 19.24
N ARG A 149 -9.52 -4.99 19.34
CA ARG A 149 -10.21 -6.16 19.87
C ARG A 149 -10.14 -7.37 18.95
N ALA A 150 -10.18 -7.16 17.64
CA ALA A 150 -9.97 -8.23 16.67
C ALA A 150 -8.55 -8.81 16.79
N GLN A 151 -7.53 -7.95 16.96
CA GLN A 151 -6.16 -8.41 17.21
C GLN A 151 -6.05 -9.20 18.52
N MET A 152 -6.64 -8.71 19.62
CA MET A 152 -6.63 -9.42 20.90
C MET A 152 -7.39 -10.75 20.85
N GLY A 153 -8.54 -10.81 20.18
CA GLY A 153 -9.32 -12.04 20.03
C GLY A 153 -8.56 -13.13 19.25
N VAL A 154 -7.83 -12.74 18.21
CA VAL A 154 -6.99 -13.65 17.41
C VAL A 154 -5.75 -14.14 18.18
N GLU A 155 -5.25 -13.38 19.16
CA GLU A 155 -4.15 -13.81 20.03
C GLU A 155 -4.60 -14.80 21.11
N VAL A 156 -5.83 -14.69 21.62
CA VAL A 156 -6.36 -15.59 22.66
C VAL A 156 -6.65 -17.00 22.14
N GLU A 157 -6.98 -17.17 20.86
CA GLU A 157 -7.19 -18.50 20.25
C GLU A 157 -5.89 -19.22 19.84
N ARG A 158 -4.73 -18.54 19.92
CA ARG A 158 -3.41 -19.10 19.54
C ARG A 158 -2.52 -19.47 20.74
N GLY A 159 -2.99 -19.26 21.97
CA GLY A 159 -2.34 -19.69 23.22
C GLY A 159 -3.04 -20.90 23.81
#